data_AF-A0A9P0GJF1-F1
#
_entry.id   AF-A0A9P0GJF1-F1
#
_cell.length_a   1.000
_cell.length_b   1.000
_cell.length_c   1.000
_cell.angle_alpha   90.00
_cell.angle_beta   90.00
_cell.angle_gamma   90.00
#
_symmetry.space_group_name_H-M   'P 1'
#
loop_
_entity.id
_entity.type
_entity.pdbx_description
1 polymer ?
#
loop_
_entity_poly.entity_id
_entity_poly.type
_entity_poly.pdbx_seq_one_letter_code
_entity_poly.pdbx_strand_id
1 'polypeptide(L)'
;MKQDSNDIKSEIKNCITASETRILWNLEGLSKRITEAEEANKNIIRKIEYIERTTKKNNIIIYGIECDGFDLVSIINKLKILLKVDLNIGHINNSYKLGKFNSSPIKIEFISYLKKLEILKNCKNLKGTNIRITSDLTELQREENKVLTTHLKLARANTSDTSYIKGDKLYVNNIAYTAQSLTIKDASTEPEGNKHQNSAPQTPTITREVNTKEVSTKTVNTKEIQNLQRPSGSGDKKTDINEEKRTQKEVVTNQTPKNKPEKHNRDPQPNLRPRLGSKNNK
;
A
#
# COMPACT_ATOMS: atom_id res chain seq x y z
N MET A 1 15.39 59.38 -39.70
CA MET A 1 15.07 59.51 -38.24
C MET A 1 13.66 59.09 -37.87
N LYS A 2 12.58 59.78 -38.28
CA LYS A 2 11.21 59.36 -37.90
C LYS A 2 10.78 58.04 -38.54
N GLN A 3 11.18 57.78 -39.78
CA GLN A 3 10.89 56.53 -40.51
C GLN A 3 11.60 55.34 -39.84
N ASP A 4 12.92 55.41 -39.73
CA ASP A 4 13.78 54.40 -39.13
C ASP A 4 13.40 54.08 -37.66
N SER A 5 12.89 55.05 -36.89
CA SER A 5 12.34 54.79 -35.55
C SER A 5 11.04 53.96 -35.55
N ASN A 6 10.22 54.06 -36.60
CA ASN A 6 9.02 53.24 -36.74
C ASN A 6 9.34 51.84 -37.26
N ASP A 7 10.31 51.71 -38.17
CA ASP A 7 10.75 50.43 -38.71
C ASP A 7 11.36 49.56 -37.59
N ILE A 8 12.26 50.11 -36.76
CA ILE A 8 12.81 49.43 -35.57
C ILE A 8 11.70 49.01 -34.59
N LYS A 9 10.68 49.85 -34.37
CA LYS A 9 9.53 49.48 -33.52
C LYS A 9 8.69 48.35 -34.10
N SER A 10 8.59 48.25 -35.43
CA SER A 10 7.88 47.16 -36.10
C SER A 10 8.64 45.84 -35.97
N GLU A 11 9.97 45.88 -36.12
CA GLU A 11 10.84 44.71 -35.99
C GLU A 11 10.87 44.17 -34.56
N ILE A 12 10.97 45.06 -33.56
CA ILE A 12 10.86 44.67 -32.13
C ILE A 12 9.51 44.02 -31.84
N LYS A 13 8.39 44.55 -32.37
CA LYS A 13 7.07 43.93 -32.21
C LYS A 13 7.00 42.54 -32.83
N ASN A 14 7.56 42.35 -34.03
CA ASN A 14 7.58 41.06 -34.70
C ASN A 14 8.44 40.03 -33.94
N CYS A 15 9.57 40.44 -33.37
CA CYS A 15 10.39 39.60 -32.51
C CYS A 15 9.66 39.22 -31.21
N ILE A 16 8.94 40.16 -30.58
CA ILE A 16 8.13 39.89 -29.40
C ILE A 16 7.02 38.88 -29.73
N THR A 17 6.19 39.12 -30.74
CA THR A 17 5.07 38.22 -31.10
C THR A 17 5.53 36.83 -31.53
N ALA A 18 6.67 36.73 -32.23
CA ALA A 18 7.30 35.44 -32.53
C ALA A 18 7.76 34.70 -31.25
N SER A 19 8.33 35.42 -30.29
CA SER A 19 8.74 34.85 -29.00
C SER A 19 7.54 34.41 -28.14
N GLU A 20 6.46 35.22 -28.10
CA GLU A 20 5.20 34.92 -27.41
C GLU A 20 4.55 33.66 -28.01
N THR A 21 4.46 33.58 -29.34
CA THR A 21 3.90 32.41 -30.05
C THR A 21 4.68 31.14 -29.72
N ARG A 22 6.02 31.21 -29.70
CA ARG A 22 6.89 30.08 -29.31
C ARG A 22 6.71 29.69 -27.84
N ILE A 23 6.54 30.66 -26.94
CA ILE A 23 6.26 30.39 -25.52
C ILE A 23 4.89 29.71 -25.36
N LEU A 24 3.86 30.17 -26.06
CA LEU A 24 2.52 29.58 -26.02
C LEU A 24 2.51 28.12 -26.51
N TRP A 25 3.16 27.83 -27.65
CA TRP A 25 3.31 26.46 -28.14
C TRP A 25 4.08 25.55 -27.16
N ASN A 26 5.13 26.07 -26.52
CA ASN A 26 5.84 25.33 -25.49
C ASN A 26 4.96 25.07 -24.26
N LEU A 27 4.16 26.04 -23.82
CA LEU A 27 3.23 25.89 -22.70
C LEU A 27 2.12 24.88 -23.00
N GLU A 28 1.53 24.92 -24.19
CA GLU A 28 0.52 23.96 -24.64
C GLU A 28 1.11 22.53 -24.70
N GLY A 29 2.30 22.38 -25.29
CA GLY A 29 3.03 21.11 -25.33
C GLY A 29 3.40 20.57 -23.95
N LEU A 30 3.76 21.44 -22.99
CA LEU A 30 4.00 21.06 -21.60
C LEU A 30 2.71 20.67 -20.88
N SER A 31 1.62 21.43 -21.05
CA SER A 31 0.31 21.14 -20.47
C SER A 31 -0.20 19.77 -20.92
N LYS A 32 -0.13 19.49 -22.23
CA LYS A 32 -0.47 18.17 -22.79
C LYS A 32 0.38 17.04 -22.19
N ARG A 33 1.70 17.23 -22.07
CA ARG A 33 2.59 16.22 -21.45
C ARG A 33 2.27 15.98 -19.97
N ILE A 34 1.85 17.01 -19.25
CA ILE A 34 1.40 16.89 -17.84
C ILE A 34 0.11 16.07 -17.78
N THR A 35 -0.89 16.35 -18.61
CA THR A 35 -2.16 15.59 -18.59
C THR A 35 -1.97 14.13 -18.99
N GLU A 36 -1.14 13.84 -19.99
CA GLU A 36 -0.75 12.49 -20.39
C GLU A 36 -0.02 11.74 -19.26
N ALA A 37 0.93 12.40 -18.57
CA ALA A 37 1.65 11.82 -17.43
C ALA A 37 0.74 11.57 -16.22
N GLU A 38 -0.19 12.49 -15.93
CA GLU A 38 -1.20 12.29 -14.88
C GLU A 38 -2.11 11.11 -15.17
N GLU A 39 -2.58 10.95 -16.41
CA GLU A 39 -3.42 9.81 -16.79
C GLU A 39 -2.66 8.49 -16.71
N ALA A 40 -1.42 8.45 -17.18
CA ALA A 40 -0.54 7.30 -17.03
C ALA A 40 -0.34 6.93 -15.54
N ASN A 41 -0.07 7.92 -14.68
CA ASN A 41 0.07 7.71 -13.24
C ASN A 41 -1.24 7.19 -12.59
N LYS A 42 -2.39 7.78 -12.93
CA LYS A 42 -3.71 7.31 -12.47
C LYS A 42 -3.95 5.84 -12.87
N ASN A 43 -3.55 5.45 -14.07
CA ASN A 43 -3.68 4.06 -14.56
C ASN A 43 -2.69 3.10 -13.88
N ILE A 44 -1.46 3.52 -13.59
CA ILE A 44 -0.48 2.74 -12.82
C ILE A 44 -0.99 2.50 -11.39
N ILE A 45 -1.48 3.54 -10.70
CA ILE A 45 -2.03 3.43 -9.34
C ILE A 45 -3.21 2.44 -9.29
N ARG A 46 -4.15 2.54 -10.24
CA ARG A 46 -5.26 1.57 -10.38
C ARG A 46 -4.79 0.13 -10.56
N LYS A 47 -3.72 -0.08 -11.35
CA LYS A 47 -3.15 -1.41 -11.60
C LYS A 47 -2.43 -1.97 -10.37
N ILE A 48 -1.69 -1.14 -9.63
CA ILE A 48 -1.06 -1.52 -8.36
C ILE A 48 -2.14 -1.96 -7.36
N GLU A 49 -3.17 -1.15 -7.14
CA GLU A 49 -4.27 -1.46 -6.21
C GLU A 49 -5.01 -2.76 -6.61
N TYR A 50 -5.23 -2.99 -7.91
CA TYR A 50 -5.81 -4.26 -8.39
C TYR A 50 -4.94 -5.48 -8.05
N ILE A 51 -3.62 -5.37 -8.23
CA ILE A 51 -2.65 -6.43 -7.90
C ILE A 51 -2.59 -6.65 -6.38
N GLU A 52 -2.55 -5.58 -5.58
CA GLU A 52 -2.58 -5.69 -4.12
C GLU A 52 -3.87 -6.33 -3.61
N ARG A 53 -5.05 -5.88 -4.09
CA ARG A 53 -6.34 -6.50 -3.74
C ARG A 53 -6.36 -7.98 -4.08
N THR A 54 -5.78 -8.37 -5.22
CA THR A 54 -5.75 -9.77 -5.68
C THR A 54 -4.81 -10.62 -4.84
N THR A 55 -3.62 -10.13 -4.50
CA THR A 55 -2.64 -10.85 -3.65
C THR A 55 -3.08 -10.93 -2.19
N LYS A 56 -3.75 -9.90 -1.66
CA LYS A 56 -4.32 -9.88 -0.30
C LYS A 56 -5.68 -10.58 -0.19
N LYS A 57 -6.32 -10.94 -1.32
CA LYS A 57 -7.68 -11.52 -1.37
C LYS A 57 -7.86 -12.70 -0.43
N ASN A 58 -6.90 -13.63 -0.38
CA ASN A 58 -6.97 -14.84 0.43
C ASN A 58 -6.29 -14.71 1.80
N ASN A 59 -5.83 -13.53 2.18
CA ASN A 59 -5.00 -13.35 3.37
C ASN A 59 -5.82 -12.88 4.58
N ILE A 60 -5.45 -13.33 5.77
CA ILE A 60 -5.94 -12.83 7.06
C ILE A 60 -4.78 -12.32 7.91
N ILE A 61 -5.09 -11.45 8.86
CA ILE A 61 -4.19 -11.03 9.92
C ILE A 61 -4.82 -11.43 11.26
N ILE A 62 -4.03 -12.06 12.10
CA ILE A 62 -4.41 -12.56 13.43
C ILE A 62 -3.64 -11.78 14.49
N TYR A 63 -4.35 -11.26 15.48
CA TYR A 63 -3.84 -10.49 16.59
C TYR A 63 -4.10 -11.24 17.90
N GLY A 64 -3.24 -11.06 18.91
CA GLY A 64 -3.47 -11.58 20.26
C GLY A 64 -3.21 -13.08 20.44
N ILE A 65 -2.51 -13.72 19.49
CA ILE A 65 -1.92 -15.05 19.71
C ILE A 65 -0.49 -14.84 20.21
N GLU A 66 -0.22 -15.33 21.41
CA GLU A 66 1.14 -15.47 21.93
C GLU A 66 1.75 -16.81 21.47
N CYS A 67 2.97 -16.70 20.94
CA CYS A 67 3.72 -17.79 20.35
C CYS A 67 5.21 -17.66 20.73
N ASP A 68 5.65 -18.56 21.60
CA ASP A 68 7.06 -18.74 21.96
C ASP A 68 7.75 -19.53 20.83
N GLY A 69 8.23 -18.77 19.84
CA GLY A 69 8.66 -19.32 18.54
C GLY A 69 7.50 -19.42 17.54
N PHE A 70 7.84 -19.43 16.25
CA PHE A 70 6.85 -19.46 15.17
C PHE A 70 6.57 -20.91 14.74
N ASP A 71 5.64 -21.59 15.42
CA ASP A 71 5.11 -22.88 14.99
C ASP A 71 3.70 -22.73 14.37
N LEU A 72 3.65 -22.91 13.05
CA LEU A 72 2.41 -22.88 12.27
C LEU A 72 1.44 -24.00 12.68
N VAL A 73 1.92 -25.19 13.07
CA VAL A 73 1.07 -26.34 13.41
C VAL A 73 0.27 -26.06 14.69
N SER A 74 0.94 -25.56 15.73
CA SER A 74 0.29 -25.09 16.96
C SER A 74 -0.72 -23.96 16.69
N ILE A 75 -0.39 -23.00 15.82
CA ILE A 75 -1.33 -21.92 15.44
C ILE A 75 -2.58 -22.49 14.76
N ILE A 76 -2.43 -23.39 13.77
CA ILE A 76 -3.55 -24.06 13.09
C ILE A 76 -4.43 -24.81 14.10
N ASN A 77 -3.83 -25.58 15.01
CA ASN A 77 -4.56 -26.37 15.99
C ASN A 77 -5.34 -25.49 16.96
N LYS A 78 -4.73 -24.41 17.49
CA LYS A 78 -5.42 -23.39 18.29
C LYS A 78 -6.62 -22.80 17.54
N LEU A 79 -6.43 -22.40 16.27
CA LEU A 79 -7.50 -21.83 15.44
C LEU A 79 -8.63 -22.82 15.14
N LYS A 80 -8.32 -24.09 14.83
CA LYS A 80 -9.30 -25.15 14.59
C LYS A 80 -10.22 -25.35 15.79
N ILE A 81 -9.66 -25.40 16.99
CA ILE A 81 -10.40 -25.54 18.25
C ILE A 81 -11.27 -24.30 18.51
N LEU A 82 -10.68 -23.10 18.46
CA LEU A 82 -11.37 -21.85 18.81
C LEU A 82 -12.48 -21.47 17.82
N LEU A 83 -12.24 -21.66 16.51
CA LEU A 83 -13.21 -21.32 15.48
C LEU A 83 -14.24 -22.43 15.23
N LYS A 84 -13.95 -23.68 15.64
CA LYS A 84 -14.74 -24.88 15.29
C LYS A 84 -14.87 -25.08 13.77
N VAL A 85 -13.73 -24.90 13.07
CA VAL A 85 -13.61 -24.98 11.60
C VAL A 85 -12.60 -26.04 11.24
N ASP A 86 -12.85 -26.83 10.18
CA ASP A 86 -11.81 -27.74 9.70
C ASP A 86 -10.68 -26.97 8.98
N LEU A 87 -9.55 -26.89 9.67
CA LEU A 87 -8.32 -26.29 9.21
C LEU A 87 -7.18 -27.30 9.29
N ASN A 88 -6.41 -27.39 8.22
CA ASN A 88 -5.22 -28.23 8.10
C ASN A 88 -4.12 -27.39 7.40
N ILE A 89 -2.88 -27.89 7.40
CA ILE A 89 -1.76 -27.18 6.80
C ILE A 89 -1.84 -27.09 5.26
N GLY A 90 -2.48 -28.08 4.62
CA GLY A 90 -2.76 -28.09 3.18
C GLY A 90 -3.80 -27.07 2.70
N HIS A 91 -4.39 -26.27 3.61
CA HIS A 91 -5.20 -25.10 3.25
C HIS A 91 -4.37 -23.80 3.18
N ILE A 92 -3.16 -23.79 3.73
CA ILE A 92 -2.29 -22.62 3.87
C ILE A 92 -1.25 -22.62 2.75
N ASN A 93 -1.11 -21.48 2.08
CA ASN A 93 -0.07 -21.22 1.10
C ASN A 93 1.21 -20.73 1.80
N ASN A 94 1.07 -19.77 2.71
CA ASN A 94 2.19 -19.21 3.45
C ASN A 94 1.73 -18.55 4.76
N SER A 95 2.67 -18.28 5.67
CA SER A 95 2.39 -17.67 6.97
C SER A 95 3.60 -16.90 7.48
N TYR A 96 3.38 -15.69 7.99
CA TYR A 96 4.44 -14.78 8.40
C TYR A 96 4.10 -14.06 9.70
N LYS A 97 5.10 -13.84 10.55
CA LYS A 97 4.98 -13.01 11.75
C LYS A 97 5.28 -11.54 11.41
N LEU A 98 4.32 -10.65 11.61
CA LEU A 98 4.39 -9.21 11.31
C LEU A 98 5.05 -8.43 12.48
N GLY A 99 6.24 -8.85 12.91
CA GLY A 99 6.98 -8.21 13.99
C GLY A 99 7.89 -9.15 14.78
N LYS A 100 8.69 -8.58 15.69
CA LYS A 100 9.68 -9.31 16.48
C LYS A 100 9.09 -9.93 17.76
N PHE A 101 8.23 -9.20 18.48
CA PHE A 101 7.64 -9.60 19.78
C PHE A 101 6.75 -10.85 19.70
N ASN A 102 6.63 -11.64 20.78
CA ASN A 102 5.85 -12.90 20.78
C ASN A 102 4.35 -12.73 20.51
N SER A 103 3.79 -11.56 20.81
CA SER A 103 2.41 -11.15 20.50
C SER A 103 2.25 -10.41 19.17
N SER A 104 3.28 -10.35 18.32
CA SER A 104 3.20 -9.69 17.01
C SER A 104 2.14 -10.34 16.12
N PRO A 105 1.39 -9.58 15.30
CA PRO A 105 0.33 -10.14 14.47
C PRO A 105 0.86 -11.19 13.49
N ILE A 106 0.05 -12.18 13.16
CA ILE A 106 0.42 -13.25 12.21
C ILE A 106 -0.42 -13.08 10.93
N LYS A 107 0.25 -12.93 9.80
CA LYS A 107 -0.35 -13.01 8.47
C LYS A 107 -0.45 -14.48 8.06
N ILE A 108 -1.61 -14.93 7.62
CA ILE A 108 -1.80 -16.25 6.98
C ILE A 108 -2.38 -16.04 5.60
N GLU A 109 -1.77 -16.67 4.60
CA GLU A 109 -2.21 -16.71 3.21
C GLU A 109 -2.85 -18.07 2.93
N PHE A 110 -4.13 -18.09 2.53
CA PHE A 110 -4.81 -19.34 2.18
C PHE A 110 -4.74 -19.62 0.67
N ILE A 111 -4.72 -20.91 0.32
CA ILE A 111 -4.84 -21.34 -1.07
C ILE A 111 -6.23 -20.98 -1.62
N SER A 112 -7.28 -21.07 -0.78
CA SER A 112 -8.67 -20.83 -1.17
C SER A 112 -9.30 -19.65 -0.44
N TYR A 113 -9.91 -18.74 -1.22
CA TYR A 113 -10.78 -17.67 -0.72
C TYR A 113 -11.96 -18.20 0.12
N LEU A 114 -12.49 -19.38 -0.21
CA LEU A 114 -13.61 -19.99 0.52
C LEU A 114 -13.20 -20.36 1.95
N LYS A 115 -11.96 -20.82 2.17
CA LYS A 115 -11.46 -21.14 3.51
C LYS A 115 -11.25 -19.86 4.35
N LYS A 116 -10.79 -18.77 3.74
CA LYS A 116 -10.78 -17.43 4.38
C LYS A 116 -12.19 -17.02 4.82
N LEU A 117 -13.19 -17.15 3.95
CA LEU A 117 -14.58 -16.80 4.27
C LEU A 117 -15.16 -17.66 5.40
N GLU A 118 -14.87 -18.97 5.41
CA GLU A 118 -15.29 -19.90 6.46
C GLU A 118 -14.71 -19.51 7.82
N ILE A 119 -13.42 -19.15 7.88
CA ILE A 119 -12.75 -18.63 9.07
C ILE A 119 -13.42 -17.33 9.53
N LEU A 120 -13.55 -16.34 8.64
CA LEU A 120 -14.11 -15.02 8.97
C LEU A 120 -15.57 -15.11 9.47
N LYS A 121 -16.38 -16.02 8.90
CA LYS A 121 -17.75 -16.30 9.35
C LYS A 121 -17.82 -16.87 10.78
N ASN A 122 -16.78 -17.59 11.20
CA ASN A 122 -16.69 -18.21 12.52
C ASN A 122 -15.91 -17.38 13.56
N CYS A 123 -15.32 -16.23 13.18
CA CYS A 123 -14.69 -15.29 14.13
C CYS A 123 -15.61 -14.82 15.27
N LYS A 124 -16.94 -14.94 15.12
CA LYS A 124 -17.91 -14.74 16.21
C LYS A 124 -17.66 -15.63 17.44
N ASN A 125 -17.01 -16.79 17.25
CA ASN A 125 -16.65 -17.74 18.32
C ASN A 125 -15.44 -17.26 19.15
N LEU A 126 -14.70 -16.24 18.69
CA LEU A 126 -13.56 -15.65 19.41
C LEU A 126 -13.97 -14.59 20.43
N LYS A 127 -15.27 -14.25 20.53
CA LYS A 127 -15.78 -13.29 21.53
C LYS A 127 -15.43 -13.76 22.95
N GLY A 128 -14.86 -12.86 23.75
CA GLY A 128 -14.37 -13.18 25.09
C GLY A 128 -12.92 -13.68 25.14
N THR A 129 -12.27 -13.91 23.99
CA THR A 129 -10.82 -14.16 23.92
C THR A 129 -10.06 -12.88 23.57
N ASN A 130 -8.73 -12.87 23.81
CA ASN A 130 -7.85 -11.79 23.34
C ASN A 130 -7.54 -11.87 21.82
N ILE A 131 -8.07 -12.90 21.12
CA ILE A 131 -7.71 -13.18 19.72
C ILE A 131 -8.67 -12.46 18.78
N ARG A 132 -8.11 -11.66 17.85
CA ARG A 132 -8.88 -10.97 16.80
C ARG A 132 -8.34 -11.35 15.44
N ILE A 133 -9.23 -11.74 14.52
CA ILE A 133 -8.88 -12.05 13.13
C ILE A 133 -9.57 -11.04 12.21
N THR A 134 -8.82 -10.46 11.28
CA THR A 134 -9.32 -9.55 10.24
C THR A 134 -8.84 -9.99 8.86
N SER A 135 -9.48 -9.50 7.79
CA SER A 135 -8.87 -9.53 6.46
C SER A 135 -7.56 -8.73 6.46
N ASP A 136 -6.58 -9.21 5.70
CA ASP A 136 -5.52 -8.35 5.15
C ASP A 136 -6.16 -7.45 4.06
N LEU A 137 -5.82 -6.15 4.07
CA LEU A 137 -6.46 -5.12 3.26
C LEU A 137 -5.38 -4.23 2.62
N THR A 138 -5.69 -3.62 1.47
CA THR A 138 -4.83 -2.57 0.88
C THR A 138 -4.83 -1.30 1.74
N GLU A 139 -3.94 -0.36 1.44
CA GLU A 139 -3.96 0.96 2.06
C GLU A 139 -5.29 1.67 1.82
N LEU A 140 -5.69 1.78 0.55
CA LEU A 140 -6.95 2.37 0.13
C LEU A 140 -8.16 1.69 0.81
N GLN A 141 -8.20 0.36 0.87
CA GLN A 141 -9.28 -0.35 1.56
C GLN A 141 -9.31 -0.06 3.07
N ARG A 142 -8.18 0.18 3.72
CA ARG A 142 -8.14 0.55 5.15
C ARG A 142 -8.67 1.98 5.36
N GLU A 143 -8.34 2.90 4.46
CA GLU A 143 -8.87 4.28 4.46
C GLU A 143 -10.38 4.29 4.19
N GLU A 144 -10.84 3.61 3.14
CA GLU A 144 -12.26 3.42 2.81
C GLU A 144 -13.02 2.85 4.04
N ASN A 145 -12.50 1.80 4.67
CA ASN A 145 -13.11 1.22 5.87
C ASN A 145 -13.06 2.15 7.09
N LYS A 146 -12.04 3.01 7.24
CA LYS A 146 -11.98 4.02 8.32
C LYS A 146 -13.09 5.05 8.17
N VAL A 147 -13.34 5.53 6.94
CA VAL A 147 -14.47 6.42 6.62
C VAL A 147 -15.78 5.70 6.93
N LEU A 148 -16.04 4.54 6.31
CA LEU A 148 -17.29 3.79 6.49
C LEU A 148 -17.58 3.46 7.96
N THR A 149 -16.56 3.06 8.74
CA THR A 149 -16.70 2.74 10.17
C THR A 149 -16.98 3.98 11.02
N THR A 150 -16.48 5.15 10.61
CA THR A 150 -16.75 6.42 11.31
C THR A 150 -18.21 6.82 11.11
N HIS A 151 -18.70 6.87 9.86
CA HIS A 151 -20.11 7.18 9.60
C HIS A 151 -21.06 6.09 10.12
N LEU A 152 -20.64 4.81 10.19
CA LEU A 152 -21.42 3.75 10.85
C LEU A 152 -21.65 4.06 12.34
N LYS A 153 -20.65 4.61 13.05
CA LYS A 153 -20.81 5.00 14.46
C LYS A 153 -21.77 6.19 14.60
N LEU A 154 -21.66 7.18 13.71
CA LEU A 154 -22.56 8.34 13.69
C LEU A 154 -24.01 7.89 13.42
N ALA A 155 -24.23 7.07 12.40
CA ALA A 155 -25.56 6.50 12.09
C ALA A 155 -26.13 5.68 13.26
N ARG A 156 -25.31 4.97 14.03
CA ARG A 156 -25.76 4.22 15.22
C ARG A 156 -26.00 5.07 16.46
N ALA A 157 -25.40 6.25 16.54
CA ALA A 157 -25.71 7.22 17.59
C ALA A 157 -27.09 7.84 17.38
N ASN A 158 -27.53 7.93 16.12
CA ASN A 158 -28.89 8.30 15.76
C ASN A 158 -29.82 7.06 15.94
N THR A 159 -30.51 6.98 17.06
CA THR A 159 -31.24 5.78 17.57
C THR A 159 -32.26 5.16 16.59
N SER A 160 -32.64 5.85 15.52
CA SER A 160 -33.63 5.38 14.53
C SER A 160 -33.04 4.51 13.41
N ASP A 161 -31.73 4.52 13.18
CA ASP A 161 -31.19 4.10 11.88
C ASP A 161 -30.62 2.67 11.87
N THR A 162 -31.24 1.82 11.05
CA THR A 162 -30.74 0.47 10.78
C THR A 162 -29.47 0.56 9.91
N SER A 163 -28.30 0.36 10.53
CA SER A 163 -27.01 0.63 9.90
C SER A 163 -25.96 -0.48 10.04
N TYR A 164 -25.36 -0.87 8.90
CA TYR A 164 -24.36 -1.93 8.79
C TYR A 164 -23.44 -1.75 7.58
N ILE A 165 -22.21 -2.28 7.66
CA ILE A 165 -21.28 -2.34 6.52
C ILE A 165 -21.34 -3.73 5.89
N LYS A 166 -21.37 -3.81 4.55
CA LYS A 166 -21.34 -5.08 3.80
C LYS A 166 -20.53 -4.90 2.51
N GLY A 167 -19.36 -5.52 2.47
CA GLY A 167 -18.34 -5.20 1.45
C GLY A 167 -17.87 -3.75 1.62
N ASP A 168 -17.54 -3.09 0.52
CA ASP A 168 -16.99 -1.73 0.51
C ASP A 168 -18.09 -0.63 0.58
N LYS A 169 -19.22 -0.94 1.23
CA LYS A 169 -20.40 -0.05 1.33
C LYS A 169 -21.01 -0.04 2.73
N LEU A 170 -21.40 1.15 3.18
CA LEU A 170 -22.22 1.40 4.36
C LEU A 170 -23.69 1.43 3.94
N TYR A 171 -24.55 0.69 4.62
CA TYR A 171 -25.99 0.75 4.46
C TYR A 171 -26.58 1.49 5.66
N VAL A 172 -27.44 2.48 5.40
CA VAL A 172 -28.25 3.18 6.41
C VAL A 172 -29.69 3.20 5.89
N ASN A 173 -30.61 2.57 6.62
CA ASN A 173 -32.00 2.38 6.21
C ASN A 173 -32.13 1.82 4.78
N ASN A 174 -31.32 0.79 4.49
CA ASN A 174 -31.14 0.13 3.18
C ASN A 174 -30.57 1.00 2.04
N ILE A 175 -30.29 2.29 2.25
CA ILE A 175 -29.59 3.14 1.28
C ILE A 175 -28.08 2.88 1.38
N ALA A 176 -27.43 2.62 0.25
CA ALA A 176 -26.02 2.26 0.18
C ALA A 176 -25.12 3.48 -0.13
N TYR A 177 -24.11 3.68 0.71
CA TYR A 177 -23.11 4.75 0.61
C TYR A 177 -21.71 4.15 0.41
N THR A 178 -20.93 4.76 -0.47
CA THR A 178 -19.49 4.48 -0.66
C THR A 178 -18.65 5.48 0.15
N ALA A 179 -17.39 5.15 0.44
CA ALA A 179 -16.49 6.07 1.14
C ALA A 179 -16.39 7.43 0.42
N GLN A 180 -16.21 7.42 -0.90
CA GLN A 180 -16.19 8.62 -1.75
C GLN A 180 -17.46 9.48 -1.58
N SER A 181 -18.65 8.87 -1.59
CA SER A 181 -19.92 9.61 -1.43
C SER A 181 -20.13 10.23 -0.04
N LEU A 182 -19.37 9.79 0.96
CA LEU A 182 -19.42 10.32 2.32
C LEU A 182 -18.40 11.46 2.48
N THR A 183 -17.15 11.25 2.03
CA THR A 183 -16.10 12.28 2.06
C THR A 183 -16.47 13.55 1.28
N ILE A 184 -17.19 13.43 0.16
CA ILE A 184 -17.66 14.60 -0.60
C ILE A 184 -18.68 15.43 0.20
N LYS A 185 -19.54 14.79 1.01
CA LYS A 185 -20.56 15.51 1.81
C LYS A 185 -19.94 16.28 2.96
N ASP A 186 -18.92 15.73 3.61
CA ASP A 186 -18.19 16.41 4.67
C ASP A 186 -17.47 17.67 4.12
N ALA A 187 -16.98 17.61 2.87
CA ALA A 187 -16.35 18.75 2.20
C ALA A 187 -17.34 19.78 1.61
N SER A 188 -18.62 19.41 1.40
CA SER A 188 -19.66 20.31 0.90
C SER A 188 -20.55 20.89 2.00
N THR A 189 -20.26 20.60 3.27
CA THR A 189 -21.05 21.06 4.43
C THR A 189 -20.18 21.93 5.34
N GLU A 190 -19.61 23.00 4.77
CA GLU A 190 -19.13 24.13 5.55
C GLU A 190 -20.34 24.83 6.19
N PRO A 191 -20.48 24.85 7.54
CA PRO A 191 -21.54 25.61 8.18
C PRO A 191 -21.20 27.11 8.09
N GLU A 192 -21.99 27.86 7.32
CA GLU A 192 -21.95 29.32 7.37
C GLU A 192 -22.18 29.80 8.82
N GLY A 193 -21.21 30.55 9.35
CA GLY A 193 -21.42 31.48 10.45
C GLY A 193 -21.52 30.87 11.86
N ASN A 194 -20.36 30.78 12.53
CA ASN A 194 -20.26 31.59 13.75
C ASN A 194 -18.81 32.00 14.07
N LYS A 195 -18.56 33.32 14.14
CA LYS A 195 -17.27 33.89 14.56
C LYS A 195 -17.18 33.89 16.08
N HIS A 196 -16.69 32.82 16.69
CA HIS A 196 -16.16 32.88 18.05
C HIS A 196 -14.66 33.18 18.04
N GLN A 197 -14.32 34.43 18.39
CA GLN A 197 -12.98 34.77 18.85
C GLN A 197 -12.72 33.98 20.14
N ASN A 198 -11.68 33.16 20.17
CA ASN A 198 -11.12 32.64 21.40
C ASN A 198 -9.60 32.84 21.39
N SER A 199 -9.16 33.71 22.31
CA SER A 199 -7.77 34.08 22.51
C SER A 199 -6.91 32.88 22.91
N ALA A 200 -5.68 32.82 22.41
CA ALA A 200 -4.71 31.85 22.89
C ALA A 200 -4.39 32.07 24.39
N PRO A 201 -4.36 31.03 25.23
CA PRO A 201 -3.81 31.14 26.58
C PRO A 201 -2.31 31.47 26.51
N GLN A 202 -1.87 32.44 27.32
CA GLN A 202 -0.45 32.83 27.37
C GLN A 202 0.41 31.74 28.03
N THR A 203 1.59 31.50 27.46
CA THR A 203 2.64 30.68 28.05
C THR A 203 3.15 31.31 29.35
N PRO A 204 3.31 30.56 30.46
CA PRO A 204 3.85 31.12 31.69
C PRO A 204 5.36 31.37 31.58
N THR A 205 5.75 32.65 31.53
CA THR A 205 7.14 33.09 31.64
C THR A 205 7.66 32.82 33.06
N ILE A 206 8.66 31.94 33.19
CA ILE A 206 9.39 31.75 34.45
C ILE A 206 10.44 32.86 34.57
N THR A 207 10.09 33.92 35.28
CA THR A 207 11.06 34.92 35.77
C THR A 207 11.89 34.30 36.89
N ARG A 208 13.21 34.24 36.74
CA ARG A 208 14.12 33.90 37.84
C ARG A 208 15.12 35.02 38.03
N GLU A 209 14.98 35.74 39.13
CA GLU A 209 15.77 36.91 39.45
C GLU A 209 17.24 36.57 39.69
N VAL A 210 18.12 37.45 39.21
CA VAL A 210 19.54 37.44 39.52
C VAL A 210 19.73 38.22 40.81
N ASN A 211 20.38 37.62 41.81
CA ASN A 211 21.02 38.38 42.87
C ASN A 211 22.40 37.78 43.18
N THR A 212 23.35 38.63 43.59
CA THR A 212 24.78 38.41 43.33
C THR A 212 25.62 38.48 44.60
N LYS A 213 26.70 37.65 44.64
CA LYS A 213 27.86 37.71 45.57
C LYS A 213 27.58 37.26 47.02
N GLU A 214 28.53 36.75 47.83
CA GLU A 214 29.90 36.19 47.73
C GLU A 214 30.16 35.49 49.11
N VAL A 215 30.99 34.46 49.36
CA VAL A 215 31.87 33.55 48.59
C VAL A 215 32.29 32.36 49.52
N SER A 216 32.74 31.20 49.00
CA SER A 216 33.89 30.38 49.50
C SER A 216 33.84 28.86 49.18
N THR A 217 34.84 28.40 48.39
CA THR A 217 35.64 27.13 48.38
C THR A 217 34.99 25.78 48.83
N LYS A 218 35.22 24.62 48.18
CA LYS A 218 36.48 24.03 47.64
C LYS A 218 36.24 22.98 46.51
N THR A 219 37.18 22.96 45.53
CA THR A 219 37.94 21.79 44.97
C THR A 219 37.17 20.50 44.58
N VAL A 220 37.28 19.93 43.36
CA VAL A 220 38.45 19.22 42.76
C VAL A 220 38.47 19.31 41.20
N ASN A 221 39.68 19.28 40.63
CA ASN A 221 39.99 19.37 39.19
C ASN A 221 40.03 18.00 38.47
N THR A 222 39.87 17.99 37.15
CA THR A 222 40.41 16.93 36.27
C THR A 222 41.01 17.57 35.00
N LYS A 223 42.17 17.08 34.54
CA LYS A 223 42.97 17.66 33.45
C LYS A 223 42.96 16.83 32.16
N GLU A 224 43.06 17.56 31.05
CA GLU A 224 43.89 17.30 29.85
C GLU A 224 44.26 15.85 29.47
N ILE A 225 43.93 15.46 28.22
CA ILE A 225 44.85 14.73 27.34
C ILE A 225 44.80 15.36 25.93
N GLN A 226 45.97 15.63 25.35
CA GLN A 226 46.17 16.02 23.95
C GLN A 226 47.09 15.01 23.22
N ASN A 227 46.90 14.95 21.90
CA ASN A 227 47.90 14.75 20.84
C ASN A 227 48.38 13.35 20.35
N LEU A 228 48.04 13.12 19.08
CA LEU A 228 48.85 12.71 17.91
C LEU A 228 49.75 11.46 17.94
N GLN A 229 49.59 10.65 16.87
CA GLN A 229 50.64 10.51 15.84
C GLN A 229 50.10 10.05 14.47
N ARG A 230 50.71 10.55 13.39
CA ARG A 230 50.63 10.03 12.00
C ARG A 230 51.91 9.26 11.67
N PRO A 231 51.93 8.47 10.59
CA PRO A 231 53.03 8.59 9.64
C PRO A 231 52.58 8.80 8.17
N SER A 232 53.54 9.10 7.30
CA SER A 232 53.35 9.54 5.90
C SER A 232 54.38 8.92 4.96
N GLY A 233 54.00 8.72 3.69
CA GLY A 233 54.89 8.40 2.56
C GLY A 233 54.12 7.60 1.49
N SER A 234 53.73 8.15 0.33
CA SER A 234 54.49 8.72 -0.81
C SER A 234 55.01 7.66 -1.79
N GLY A 235 54.50 7.67 -3.02
CA GLY A 235 54.97 6.79 -4.11
C GLY A 235 54.14 6.97 -5.38
N ASP A 236 54.63 7.75 -6.34
CA ASP A 236 53.99 7.99 -7.64
C ASP A 236 54.01 6.76 -8.57
N LYS A 237 52.99 6.68 -9.46
CA LYS A 237 53.21 6.45 -10.90
C LYS A 237 51.94 6.68 -11.74
N LYS A 238 52.12 7.41 -12.84
CA LYS A 238 51.16 7.48 -13.96
C LYS A 238 51.34 6.26 -14.88
N THR A 239 50.25 5.79 -15.48
CA THR A 239 50.24 5.29 -16.87
C THR A 239 48.84 5.49 -17.46
N ASP A 240 48.76 6.20 -18.58
CA ASP A 240 47.61 6.24 -19.47
C ASP A 240 47.57 5.00 -20.39
N ILE A 241 46.53 4.93 -21.24
CA ILE A 241 46.42 4.28 -22.56
C ILE A 241 45.59 2.97 -22.66
N ASN A 242 44.56 3.07 -23.52
CA ASN A 242 43.81 2.04 -24.28
C ASN A 242 42.86 1.05 -23.58
N GLU A 243 41.58 1.18 -23.92
CA GLU A 243 40.76 0.14 -24.59
C GLU A 243 39.72 0.88 -25.46
N GLU A 244 39.94 0.97 -26.78
CA GLU A 244 39.50 0.03 -27.83
C GLU A 244 38.00 0.07 -28.22
N LYS A 245 37.79 0.11 -29.54
CA LYS A 245 36.48 0.16 -30.19
C LYS A 245 35.85 -1.22 -30.23
N ARG A 246 34.55 -1.36 -29.94
CA ARG A 246 33.74 -2.39 -30.63
C ARG A 246 32.25 -2.08 -30.76
N THR A 247 31.88 -1.69 -31.97
CA THR A 247 30.53 -1.79 -32.52
C THR A 247 30.15 -3.26 -32.78
N GLN A 248 29.08 -3.74 -32.14
CA GLN A 248 28.26 -4.92 -32.51
C GLN A 248 26.85 -4.69 -31.91
N LYS A 249 25.73 -5.10 -32.51
CA LYS A 249 25.48 -5.77 -33.80
C LYS A 249 24.03 -5.54 -34.24
N GLU A 250 23.77 -5.69 -35.53
CA GLU A 250 22.41 -5.71 -36.09
C GLU A 250 21.61 -6.93 -35.60
N VAL A 251 20.29 -6.75 -35.47
CA VAL A 251 19.34 -7.84 -35.27
C VAL A 251 19.09 -8.51 -36.63
N VAL A 252 19.86 -9.54 -36.94
CA VAL A 252 19.59 -10.40 -38.10
C VAL A 252 18.53 -11.44 -37.71
N THR A 253 17.35 -11.24 -38.26
CA THR A 253 16.31 -12.27 -38.43
C THR A 253 16.89 -13.52 -39.09
N ASN A 254 16.62 -14.72 -38.55
CA ASN A 254 16.05 -15.80 -39.39
C ASN A 254 15.62 -17.09 -38.67
N GLN A 255 14.63 -17.72 -39.29
CA GLN A 255 14.40 -19.17 -39.43
C GLN A 255 13.83 -20.01 -38.27
N THR A 256 12.51 -20.12 -38.34
CA THR A 256 11.71 -21.32 -38.02
C THR A 256 12.22 -22.59 -38.73
N PRO A 257 12.21 -23.77 -38.07
CA PRO A 257 12.10 -25.07 -38.75
C PRO A 257 10.68 -25.64 -38.70
N LYS A 258 10.25 -26.33 -39.76
CA LYS A 258 8.92 -26.95 -39.90
C LYS A 258 8.89 -28.38 -39.35
N ASN A 259 7.75 -28.74 -38.73
CA ASN A 259 7.04 -30.03 -38.74
C ASN A 259 7.80 -31.35 -39.03
N LYS A 260 7.64 -32.32 -38.13
CA LYS A 260 6.96 -33.60 -38.48
C LYS A 260 6.32 -34.26 -37.24
N PRO A 261 5.23 -35.03 -37.38
CA PRO A 261 4.55 -35.68 -36.26
C PRO A 261 4.90 -37.17 -36.15
N GLU A 262 4.97 -37.70 -34.93
CA GLU A 262 4.96 -39.14 -34.68
C GLU A 262 3.56 -39.65 -34.29
N LYS A 263 3.28 -40.87 -34.74
CA LYS A 263 2.06 -41.65 -34.47
C LYS A 263 2.39 -42.77 -33.48
N HIS A 264 1.35 -43.53 -33.11
CA HIS A 264 1.33 -44.71 -32.22
C HIS A 264 1.08 -44.37 -30.73
N ASN A 265 0.25 -45.10 -29.99
CA ASN A 265 -0.68 -46.18 -30.36
C ASN A 265 -2.02 -46.04 -29.62
N ARG A 266 -3.10 -46.50 -30.25
CA ARG A 266 -4.38 -46.77 -29.58
C ARG A 266 -4.59 -48.28 -29.62
N ASP A 267 -4.62 -48.92 -28.46
CA ASP A 267 -5.24 -50.24 -28.30
C ASP A 267 -6.61 -50.09 -27.61
N PRO A 268 -7.63 -50.91 -27.94
CA PRO A 268 -9.02 -50.66 -27.55
C PRO A 268 -9.60 -51.68 -26.55
N GLN A 269 -10.85 -51.40 -26.12
CA GLN A 269 -11.81 -52.29 -25.43
C GLN A 269 -11.57 -52.59 -23.93
N PRO A 270 -12.60 -53.06 -23.17
CA PRO A 270 -13.98 -53.34 -23.57
C PRO A 270 -15.10 -52.58 -22.82
N ASN A 271 -16.29 -52.60 -23.43
CA ASN A 271 -17.56 -52.18 -22.84
C ASN A 271 -17.94 -52.95 -21.57
N LEU A 272 -18.40 -52.24 -20.53
CA LEU A 272 -19.23 -52.80 -19.46
C LEU A 272 -20.69 -52.40 -19.68
N ARG A 273 -21.53 -53.35 -20.11
CA ARG A 273 -22.99 -53.21 -20.07
C ARG A 273 -23.51 -53.57 -18.66
N PRO A 274 -24.52 -52.86 -18.12
CA PRO A 274 -25.19 -53.28 -16.91
C PRO A 274 -26.10 -54.49 -17.16
N ARG A 275 -26.03 -55.51 -16.29
CA ARG A 275 -27.00 -56.61 -16.23
C ARG A 275 -28.24 -56.13 -15.46
N LEU A 276 -29.36 -55.98 -16.16
CA LEU A 276 -30.68 -55.97 -15.54
C LEU A 276 -31.12 -57.42 -15.33
N GLY A 277 -31.09 -57.88 -14.07
CA GLY A 277 -31.65 -59.17 -13.65
C GLY A 277 -33.09 -59.00 -13.15
N SER A 278 -34.01 -59.84 -13.63
CA SER A 278 -35.43 -59.75 -13.32
C SER A 278 -35.84 -60.68 -12.17
N LYS A 279 -36.76 -60.19 -11.32
CA LYS A 279 -37.92 -60.88 -10.72
C LYS A 279 -37.79 -62.27 -10.04
N ASN A 280 -38.50 -62.36 -8.90
CA ASN A 280 -39.17 -63.53 -8.30
C ASN A 280 -38.24 -64.60 -7.66
N ASN A 281 -38.45 -65.07 -6.42
CA ASN A 281 -39.69 -65.66 -5.88
C ASN A 281 -39.64 -65.82 -4.35
N LYS A 282 -40.84 -65.87 -3.73
CA LYS A 282 -41.18 -66.36 -2.37
C LYS A 282 -40.54 -65.67 -1.17
#